data_AF-A0A7X8BMB9-F1
#
_entry.id   AF-A0A7X8BMB9-F1
#
_cell.length_a   1.000
_cell.length_b   1.000
_cell.length_c   1.000
_cell.angle_alpha   90.00
_cell.angle_beta   90.00
_cell.angle_gamma   90.00
#
_symmetry.space_group_name_H-M   'P 1'
#
loop_
_entity.id
_entity.type
_entity.pdbx_description
1 polymer ?
#
loop_
_entity_poly.entity_id
_entity_poly.type
_entity_poly.pdbx_seq_one_letter_code
_entity_poly.pdbx_strand_id
1 'polypeptide(L)'
;MGMFKDFDNMMKNANEAIKKSQDMQAKAAADQQAASQPIDLSDPMWQPIEGITLDKYAEITALMGKNNVMGPEAVNAFVESKGVKPGTWQVVQNGWVARMGSNEPVRTRYGILYQNFMSS
;
A
#
# COMPACT_ATOMS: atom_id res chain seq x y z
N MET A 1 18.79 34.61 -32.79
CA MET A 1 17.42 34.07 -32.65
C MET A 1 17.42 32.81 -31.77
N GLY A 2 17.81 32.88 -30.49
CA GLY A 2 17.97 31.68 -29.63
C GLY A 2 17.21 31.76 -28.30
N MET A 3 17.43 32.82 -27.53
CA MET A 3 16.97 32.88 -26.13
C MET A 3 15.44 32.87 -25.92
N PHE A 4 14.65 33.39 -26.86
CA PHE A 4 13.19 33.36 -26.76
C PHE A 4 12.61 31.94 -26.92
N LYS A 5 13.28 31.07 -27.69
CA LYS A 5 12.82 29.70 -27.97
C LYS A 5 13.19 28.75 -26.84
N ASP A 6 14.35 28.98 -26.21
CA ASP A 6 14.78 28.25 -25.02
C ASP A 6 13.91 28.59 -23.81
N PHE A 7 13.48 29.85 -23.67
CA PHE A 7 12.54 30.26 -22.62
C PHE A 7 11.15 29.62 -22.78
N ASP A 8 10.65 29.53 -24.01
CA ASP A 8 9.36 28.91 -24.32
C ASP A 8 9.38 27.39 -24.06
N ASN A 9 10.48 26.71 -24.42
CA ASN A 9 10.69 25.30 -24.10
C ASN A 9 10.86 25.06 -22.60
N MET A 10 11.59 25.93 -21.89
CA MET A 10 11.74 25.86 -20.44
C MET A 10 10.38 26.04 -19.73
N MET A 11 9.57 27.01 -20.15
CA MET A 11 8.23 27.25 -19.58
C MET A 11 7.27 26.09 -19.84
N LYS A 12 7.30 25.46 -21.03
CA LYS A 12 6.50 24.26 -21.33
C LYS A 12 6.90 23.08 -20.45
N ASN A 13 8.20 22.81 -20.33
CA ASN A 13 8.71 21.73 -19.48
C ASN A 13 8.42 22.00 -17.99
N ALA A 14 8.50 23.26 -17.55
CA ALA A 14 8.16 23.66 -16.18
C ALA A 14 6.66 23.46 -15.90
N ASN A 15 5.78 23.80 -16.83
CA ASN A 15 4.34 23.58 -16.68
C ASN A 15 3.99 22.09 -16.60
N GLU A 16 4.62 21.24 -17.41
CA GLU A 16 4.44 19.79 -17.32
C GLU A 16 4.99 19.22 -16.00
N ALA A 17 6.15 19.68 -15.54
CA ALA A 17 6.71 19.29 -14.25
C ALA A 17 5.82 19.72 -13.07
N ILE A 18 5.26 20.93 -13.11
CA ILE A 18 4.32 21.43 -12.10
C ILE A 18 3.03 20.61 -12.12
N LYS A 19 2.44 20.34 -13.29
CA LYS A 19 1.24 19.49 -13.40
C LYS A 19 1.48 18.09 -12.84
N LYS A 20 2.62 17.49 -13.19
CA LYS A 20 3.03 16.17 -12.68
C LYS A 20 3.28 16.18 -11.18
N SER A 21 3.81 17.28 -10.63
CA SER A 21 4.00 17.45 -9.19
C SER A 21 2.67 17.66 -8.45
N GLN A 22 1.72 18.40 -9.03
CA GLN A 22 0.38 18.60 -8.48
C GLN A 22 -0.44 17.31 -8.50
N ASP A 23 -0.42 16.56 -9.60
CA ASP A 23 -1.10 15.26 -9.69
C ASP A 23 -0.50 14.26 -8.69
N MET A 24 0.82 14.28 -8.49
CA MET A 24 1.49 13.44 -7.51
C MET A 24 1.16 13.84 -6.07
N GLN A 25 1.09 15.13 -5.76
CA GLN A 25 0.68 15.62 -4.44
C GLN A 25 -0.80 15.35 -4.15
N ALA A 26 -1.68 15.55 -5.14
CA ALA A 26 -3.10 15.26 -5.01
C ALA A 26 -3.36 13.76 -4.80
N LYS A 27 -2.63 12.91 -5.53
CA LYS A 27 -2.70 11.46 -5.35
C LYS A 27 -2.15 11.02 -3.99
N ALA A 28 -1.00 11.55 -3.56
CA ALA A 28 -0.46 11.26 -2.23
C ALA A 28 -1.40 11.71 -1.09
N ALA A 29 -2.05 12.87 -1.23
CA ALA A 29 -3.04 13.34 -0.25
C ALA A 29 -4.32 12.49 -0.25
N ALA A 30 -4.83 12.09 -1.42
CA ALA A 30 -5.98 11.20 -1.54
C ALA A 30 -5.67 9.79 -1.01
N ASP A 31 -4.45 9.30 -1.25
CA ASP A 31 -3.96 8.02 -0.74
C ASP A 31 -3.85 8.07 0.78
N GLN A 32 -3.23 9.11 1.36
CA GLN A 32 -3.20 9.32 2.81
C GLN A 32 -4.60 9.41 3.43
N GLN A 33 -5.55 10.06 2.74
CA GLN A 33 -6.94 10.12 3.19
C GLN A 33 -7.63 8.75 3.12
N ALA A 34 -7.42 7.96 2.06
CA ALA A 34 -8.04 6.64 1.90
C ALA A 34 -7.51 5.60 2.89
N ALA A 35 -6.24 5.70 3.33
CA ALA A 35 -5.74 4.94 4.49
C ALA A 35 -6.33 5.40 5.83
N SER A 36 -6.70 6.68 5.94
CA SER A 36 -7.23 7.26 7.18
C SER A 36 -8.76 7.14 7.31
N GLN A 37 -9.47 6.76 6.25
CA GLN A 37 -10.92 6.57 6.34
C GLN A 37 -11.26 5.43 7.31
N PRO A 38 -12.23 5.62 8.22
CA PRO A 38 -12.68 4.54 9.10
C PRO A 38 -13.29 3.42 8.27
N ILE A 39 -12.85 2.19 8.54
CA ILE A 39 -13.37 0.99 7.90
C ILE A 39 -14.54 0.46 8.72
N ASP A 40 -15.64 0.11 8.05
CA ASP A 40 -16.71 -0.66 8.68
C ASP A 40 -16.30 -2.14 8.78
N LEU A 41 -15.95 -2.56 10.00
CA LEU A 41 -15.57 -3.95 10.28
C LEU A 41 -16.76 -4.92 10.29
N SER A 42 -18.00 -4.44 10.17
CA SER A 42 -19.15 -5.30 9.98
C SER A 42 -19.27 -5.81 8.54
N ASP A 43 -18.67 -5.10 7.58
CA ASP A 43 -18.62 -5.52 6.18
C ASP A 43 -17.69 -6.73 5.99
N PRO A 44 -18.18 -7.85 5.40
CA PRO A 44 -17.36 -9.02 5.12
C PRO A 44 -16.07 -8.75 4.35
N MET A 45 -16.00 -7.69 3.51
CA MET A 45 -14.78 -7.35 2.78
C MET A 45 -13.65 -6.86 3.70
N TRP A 46 -14.00 -6.31 4.86
CA TRP A 46 -13.08 -5.69 5.80
C TRP A 46 -12.86 -6.49 7.09
N GLN A 47 -13.67 -7.52 7.33
CA GLN A 47 -13.56 -8.34 8.52
C GLN A 47 -12.16 -8.95 8.71
N PRO A 48 -11.59 -8.94 9.92
CA PRO A 48 -10.30 -9.58 10.18
C PRO A 48 -10.29 -11.06 9.79
N ILE A 49 -9.20 -11.53 9.20
CA ILE A 49 -8.99 -12.96 8.87
C ILE A 49 -8.06 -13.53 9.93
N GLU A 50 -8.51 -14.53 10.69
CA GLU A 50 -7.74 -15.06 11.83
C GLU A 50 -7.35 -13.99 12.87
N GLY A 51 -8.14 -12.91 12.97
CA GLY A 51 -7.85 -11.75 13.82
C GLY A 51 -6.90 -10.72 13.20
N ILE A 52 -6.45 -10.92 11.96
CA ILE A 52 -5.56 -9.99 11.24
C ILE A 52 -6.38 -9.07 10.34
N THR A 53 -6.34 -7.76 10.65
CA THR A 53 -6.93 -6.69 9.83
C THR A 53 -6.12 -6.45 8.55
N LEU A 54 -6.69 -5.72 7.58
CA LEU A 54 -5.96 -5.34 6.37
C LEU A 54 -4.71 -4.53 6.69
N ASP A 55 -4.83 -3.57 7.61
CA ASP A 55 -3.73 -2.71 8.06
C ASP A 55 -2.58 -3.54 8.64
N LYS A 56 -2.89 -4.52 9.49
CA LYS A 56 -1.86 -5.41 10.06
C LYS A 56 -1.24 -6.33 8.99
N TYR A 57 -2.06 -6.84 8.07
CA TYR A 57 -1.56 -7.64 6.96
C TYR A 57 -0.59 -6.83 6.08
N ALA A 58 -0.94 -5.60 5.71
CA ALA A 58 -0.09 -4.71 4.91
C ALA A 58 1.22 -4.33 5.63
N GLU A 59 1.17 -4.08 6.95
CA GLU A 59 2.37 -3.86 7.77
C GLU A 59 3.32 -5.04 7.70
N ILE A 60 2.80 -6.26 7.91
CA ILE A 60 3.60 -7.48 7.92
C ILE A 60 4.23 -7.72 6.54
N THR A 61 3.46 -7.60 5.45
CA THR A 61 3.99 -7.84 4.10
C THR A 61 5.01 -6.79 3.68
N ALA A 62 4.82 -5.52 4.03
CA ALA A 62 5.80 -4.48 3.79
C ALA A 62 7.10 -4.73 4.57
N LEU A 63 7.00 -5.06 5.86
CA LEU A 63 8.17 -5.35 6.68
C LEU A 63 8.90 -6.62 6.21
N MET A 64 8.19 -7.65 5.73
CA MET A 64 8.83 -8.82 5.12
C MET A 64 9.66 -8.42 3.90
N GLY A 65 9.11 -7.59 3.01
CA GLY A 65 9.83 -7.06 1.85
C GLY A 65 11.05 -6.23 2.26
N LYS A 66 10.89 -5.32 3.23
CA LYS A 66 11.98 -4.46 3.74
C LYS A 66 13.13 -5.25 4.39
N ASN A 67 12.81 -6.33 5.11
CA ASN A 67 13.79 -7.19 5.76
C ASN A 67 14.26 -8.35 4.89
N ASN A 68 13.82 -8.42 3.63
CA ASN A 68 14.12 -9.50 2.69
C ASN A 68 13.84 -10.90 3.27
N VAL A 69 12.74 -11.02 4.02
CA VAL A 69 12.32 -12.28 4.65
C VAL A 69 11.78 -13.21 3.56
N MET A 70 12.52 -14.27 3.30
CA MET A 70 12.22 -15.23 2.22
C MET A 70 12.27 -16.66 2.74
N GLY A 71 11.43 -17.50 2.14
CA GLY A 71 11.33 -18.93 2.47
C GLY A 71 10.27 -19.20 3.54
N PRO A 72 9.60 -20.38 3.48
CA PRO A 72 8.46 -20.67 4.35
C PRO A 72 8.78 -20.58 5.85
N GLU A 73 9.94 -21.08 6.28
CA GLU A 73 10.34 -21.09 7.68
C GLU A 73 10.61 -19.68 8.23
N ALA A 74 11.38 -18.87 7.49
CA ALA A 74 11.69 -17.50 7.89
C ALA A 74 10.44 -16.61 7.90
N VAL A 75 9.55 -16.80 6.92
CA VAL A 75 8.24 -16.11 6.88
C VAL A 75 7.41 -16.49 8.10
N ASN A 76 7.24 -17.78 8.39
CA ASN A 76 6.46 -18.24 9.54
C ASN A 76 7.01 -17.70 10.87
N ALA A 77 8.32 -17.79 11.10
CA ALA A 77 8.94 -17.23 12.29
C ALA A 77 8.74 -15.71 12.40
N PHE A 78 8.85 -15.00 11.27
CA PHE A 78 8.66 -13.55 11.23
C PHE A 78 7.22 -13.16 11.56
N VAL A 79 6.22 -13.76 10.91
CA VAL A 79 4.81 -13.40 11.12
C VAL A 79 4.33 -13.78 12.51
N GLU A 80 4.81 -14.88 13.08
CA GLU A 80 4.57 -15.23 14.48
C GLU A 80 5.13 -14.17 15.44
N SER A 81 6.33 -13.64 15.19
CA SER A 81 6.90 -12.52 15.96
C SER A 81 6.08 -11.23 15.87
N LYS A 82 5.20 -11.11 14.87
CA LYS A 82 4.28 -9.99 14.66
C LYS A 82 2.89 -10.24 15.23
N GLY A 83 2.69 -11.37 15.92
CA GLY A 83 1.43 -11.73 16.59
C GLY A 83 0.47 -12.54 15.74
N VAL A 84 0.90 -13.06 14.58
CA VAL A 84 0.10 -14.02 13.80
C VAL A 84 0.14 -15.37 14.51
N LYS A 85 -1.00 -16.06 14.57
CA LYS A 85 -1.05 -17.40 15.16
C LYS A 85 -0.23 -18.39 14.31
N PRO A 86 0.52 -19.31 14.95
CA PRO A 86 1.26 -20.34 14.23
C PRO A 86 0.34 -21.13 13.28
N GLY A 87 0.79 -21.35 12.05
CA GLY A 87 0.06 -22.10 11.03
C GLY A 87 -1.13 -21.38 10.38
N THR A 88 -1.49 -20.16 10.80
CA THR A 88 -2.64 -19.45 10.21
C THR A 88 -2.25 -18.46 9.10
N TRP A 89 -0.96 -18.16 8.93
CA TRP A 89 -0.50 -17.14 7.98
C TRP A 89 -0.95 -17.40 6.54
N GLN A 90 -0.88 -18.66 6.08
CA GLN A 90 -1.32 -19.00 4.72
C GLN A 90 -2.81 -18.70 4.50
N VAL A 91 -3.65 -18.92 5.52
CA VAL A 91 -5.09 -18.61 5.46
C VAL A 91 -5.31 -17.10 5.37
N VAL A 92 -4.59 -16.33 6.19
CA VAL A 92 -4.61 -14.85 6.18
C VAL A 92 -4.21 -14.32 4.80
N GLN A 93 -3.08 -14.80 4.27
CA GLN A 93 -2.55 -14.39 2.97
C GLN A 93 -3.55 -14.71 1.85
N ASN A 94 -4.05 -15.94 1.79
CA ASN A 94 -5.01 -16.37 0.77
C ASN A 94 -6.30 -15.54 0.83
N GLY A 95 -6.81 -15.29 2.03
CA GLY A 95 -8.05 -14.54 2.23
C GLY A 95 -7.94 -13.08 1.79
N TRP A 96 -6.87 -12.39 2.18
CA TRP A 96 -6.66 -11.01 1.74
C TRP A 96 -6.36 -10.91 0.24
N VAL A 97 -5.57 -11.83 -0.33
CA VAL A 97 -5.33 -11.89 -1.78
C VAL A 97 -6.64 -12.10 -2.55
N ALA A 98 -7.49 -13.03 -2.12
CA ALA A 98 -8.81 -13.24 -2.73
C ALA A 98 -9.67 -11.98 -2.66
N ARG A 99 -9.73 -11.32 -1.50
CA ARG A 99 -10.51 -10.08 -1.33
C ARG A 99 -9.99 -8.94 -2.18
N MET A 100 -8.67 -8.77 -2.32
CA MET A 100 -8.10 -7.78 -3.23
C MET A 100 -8.40 -8.09 -4.70
N GLY A 101 -8.53 -9.37 -5.06
CA GLY A 101 -8.92 -9.78 -6.41
C GLY A 101 -10.38 -9.47 -6.75
N SER A 102 -11.27 -9.48 -5.75
CA SER A 102 -12.70 -9.27 -5.94
C SER A 102 -13.22 -7.89 -5.52
N ASN A 103 -12.47 -7.14 -4.71
CA ASN A 103 -12.89 -5.86 -4.13
C ASN A 103 -11.85 -4.78 -4.39
N GLU A 104 -12.15 -3.88 -5.31
CA GLU A 104 -11.29 -2.75 -5.66
C GLU A 104 -10.95 -1.84 -4.46
N PRO A 105 -11.88 -1.52 -3.54
CA PRO A 105 -11.56 -0.70 -2.37
C PRO A 105 -10.51 -1.35 -1.46
N VAL A 106 -10.59 -2.67 -1.25
CA VAL A 106 -9.63 -3.43 -0.44
C VAL A 106 -8.25 -3.39 -1.08
N ARG A 107 -8.17 -3.61 -2.40
CA ARG A 107 -6.92 -3.53 -3.17
C ARG A 107 -6.28 -2.14 -3.11
N THR A 108 -7.08 -1.10 -3.31
CA THR A 108 -6.61 0.30 -3.28
C THR A 108 -6.05 0.63 -1.91
N ARG A 109 -6.80 0.33 -0.84
CA ARG A 109 -6.35 0.58 0.53
C ARG A 109 -5.08 -0.20 0.88
N TYR A 110 -5.00 -1.48 0.50
CA TYR A 110 -3.78 -2.28 0.67
C TYR A 110 -2.56 -1.63 0.04
N GLY A 111 -2.68 -1.20 -1.23
CA GLY A 111 -1.56 -0.60 -1.97
C GLY A 111 -1.02 0.65 -1.27
N ILE A 112 -1.91 1.49 -0.76
CA ILE A 112 -1.55 2.68 0.01
C ILE A 112 -0.84 2.32 1.31
N LEU A 113 -1.43 1.43 2.11
CA LEU A 113 -0.87 1.00 3.39
C LEU A 113 0.52 0.38 3.21
N TYR A 114 0.66 -0.48 2.20
CA TYR A 114 1.92 -1.13 1.86
C TYR A 114 3.00 -0.09 1.53
N GLN A 115 2.71 0.90 0.68
CA GLN A 115 3.66 1.96 0.35
C GLN A 115 4.03 2.82 1.57
N ASN A 116 3.05 3.13 2.43
CA ASN A 116 3.30 3.87 3.67
C ASN A 116 4.25 3.10 4.60
N PHE A 117 4.05 1.80 4.79
CA PHE A 117 4.95 0.99 5.63
C PHE A 117 6.32 0.73 5.01
N MET A 118 6.41 0.70 3.68
CA MET A 118 7.68 0.59 2.96
C MET A 118 8.52 1.87 3.02
N SER A 119 7.87 3.03 3.07
CA SER A 119 8.52 4.35 3.13
C SER A 119 8.80 4.84 4.56
N SER A 120 8.17 4.24 5.57
CA SER A 120 8.47 4.42 6.99
C SER A 120 9.73 3.66 7.42
#